data_AF-A0A933R640-F1
#
_entry.id   AF-A0A933R640-F1
#
_cell.length_a   1.000
_cell.length_b   1.000
_cell.length_c   1.000
_cell.angle_alpha   90.00
_cell.angle_beta   90.00
_cell.angle_gamma   90.00
#
_symmetry.space_group_name_H-M   'P 1'
#
loop_
_entity.id
_entity.type
_entity.pdbx_description
1 polymer ?
#
loop_
_entity_poly.entity_id
_entity_poly.type
_entity_poly.pdbx_seq_one_letter_code
_entity_poly.pdbx_strand_id
1 'polypeptide(L)'
;IAQDFVKYVMHVQVVRKEAPAPVVQNMQQSSSDDVAGDNGFGAAARAAAAAGEIPAEAAAAAAPAAVKQQTVVKDEFSKTPRNAPCPCGSGKKFKMCHGATVA
;
A
#
# COMPACT_ATOMS: atom_id res chain seq x y z
N ILE A 1 38.63 -49.26 -0.14
CA ILE A 1 38.73 -47.99 0.64
C ILE A 1 38.54 -46.77 -0.27
N ALA A 2 39.46 -46.43 -1.17
CA ALA A 2 39.30 -45.21 -2.00
C ALA A 2 38.15 -45.28 -3.02
N GLN A 3 37.94 -46.44 -3.66
CA GLN A 3 36.88 -46.60 -4.68
C GLN A 3 35.47 -46.61 -4.08
N ASP A 4 35.33 -47.11 -2.86
CA ASP A 4 34.05 -47.15 -2.14
C ASP A 4 33.58 -45.74 -1.81
N PHE A 5 34.50 -44.85 -1.42
CA PHE A 5 34.20 -43.45 -1.10
C PHE A 5 33.59 -42.70 -2.29
N VAL A 6 34.16 -42.88 -3.49
CA VAL A 6 33.64 -42.23 -4.72
C VAL A 6 32.25 -42.76 -5.07
N LYS A 7 32.00 -44.07 -4.91
CA LYS A 7 30.68 -44.67 -5.18
C LYS A 7 29.60 -44.10 -4.27
N TYR A 8 29.88 -43.94 -2.97
CA TYR A 8 28.89 -43.46 -2.00
C TYR A 8 28.63 -41.95 -2.09
N VAL A 9 29.64 -41.12 -2.35
CA VAL A 9 29.46 -39.66 -2.45
C VAL A 9 28.65 -39.27 -3.70
N MET A 10 28.86 -39.96 -4.83
CA MET A 10 28.18 -39.64 -6.09
C MET A 10 26.69 -40.04 -6.14
N HIS A 11 26.22 -40.87 -5.19
CA HIS A 11 24.83 -41.34 -5.15
C HIS A 11 24.03 -40.78 -3.97
N VAL A 12 24.55 -39.75 -3.28
CA VAL A 12 23.82 -39.07 -2.21
C VAL A 12 22.64 -38.30 -2.80
N GLN A 13 21.43 -38.76 -2.47
CA GLN A 13 20.19 -38.05 -2.76
C GLN A 13 19.78 -37.25 -1.52
N VAL A 14 19.77 -35.93 -1.64
CA VAL A 14 19.34 -35.03 -0.56
C VAL A 14 17.81 -34.92 -0.60
N VAL A 15 17.13 -35.64 0.30
CA VAL A 15 15.69 -35.47 0.50
C VAL A 15 15.45 -34.20 1.32
N ARG A 16 15.13 -33.09 0.62
CA ARG A 16 14.66 -31.88 1.28
C ARG A 16 13.23 -32.11 1.74
N LYS A 17 13.04 -32.23 3.06
CA LYS A 17 11.71 -32.20 3.66
C LYS A 17 11.26 -30.74 3.72
N GLU A 18 10.47 -30.34 2.74
CA GLU A 18 9.88 -29.00 2.68
C GLU A 18 8.83 -28.92 3.80
N ALA A 19 9.14 -28.12 4.83
CA ALA A 19 8.20 -27.84 5.89
C ALA A 19 7.09 -26.93 5.32
N PRO A 20 5.79 -27.24 5.53
CA PRO A 20 4.72 -26.40 5.04
C PRO A 20 4.81 -25.01 5.65
N ALA A 21 4.67 -23.98 4.81
CA ALA A 21 4.72 -22.59 5.26
C ALA A 21 3.66 -22.32 6.34
N PRO A 22 3.98 -21.56 7.39
CA PRO A 22 3.00 -21.24 8.43
C PRO A 22 1.85 -20.43 7.83
N VAL A 23 0.64 -20.94 7.94
CA VAL A 23 -0.58 -20.24 7.51
C VAL A 23 -0.93 -19.21 8.57
N VAL A 24 -0.76 -17.92 8.24
CA VAL A 24 -1.16 -16.81 9.12
C VAL A 24 -2.68 -16.72 9.12
N GLN A 25 -3.32 -17.12 10.21
CA GLN A 25 -4.77 -16.89 10.44
C GLN A 25 -4.95 -15.59 11.23
N ASN A 26 -6.01 -14.83 10.94
CA ASN A 26 -6.31 -13.48 11.48
C ASN A 26 -5.53 -12.32 10.84
N MET A 27 -5.40 -12.30 9.52
CA MET A 27 -4.91 -11.12 8.81
C MET A 27 -6.04 -10.09 8.65
N GLN A 28 -6.11 -9.14 9.57
CA GLN A 28 -6.94 -7.94 9.39
C GLN A 28 -6.21 -6.97 8.44
N GLN A 29 -6.70 -6.86 7.21
CA GLN A 29 -6.27 -5.83 6.28
C GLN A 29 -7.03 -4.54 6.59
N SER A 30 -6.35 -3.58 7.20
CA SER A 30 -6.84 -2.20 7.29
C SER A 30 -6.43 -1.46 6.03
N SER A 31 -7.41 -1.06 5.22
CA SER A 31 -7.25 -0.22 4.04
C SER A 31 -7.73 1.21 4.35
N SER A 32 -7.32 2.17 3.53
CA SER A 32 -7.76 3.57 3.69
C SER A 32 -9.27 3.78 3.51
N ASP A 33 -9.98 2.78 2.96
CA ASP A 33 -11.44 2.81 2.83
C ASP A 33 -12.15 2.50 4.15
N ASP A 34 -11.49 1.84 5.10
CA ASP A 34 -12.08 1.51 6.42
C ASP A 34 -12.29 2.78 7.29
N VAL A 35 -11.66 3.89 6.92
CA VAL A 35 -11.82 5.21 7.57
C VAL A 35 -13.15 5.88 7.17
N ALA A 36 -13.83 5.40 6.13
CA ALA A 36 -15.08 6.01 5.67
C ALA A 36 -16.27 5.77 6.62
N GLY A 37 -16.18 4.81 7.54
CA GLY A 37 -17.27 4.43 8.44
C GLY A 37 -17.10 4.82 9.91
N ASP A 38 -15.86 5.08 10.37
CA ASP A 38 -15.53 5.07 11.80
C ASP A 38 -14.94 6.39 12.32
N ASN A 39 -15.24 7.50 11.64
CA ASN A 39 -15.00 8.81 12.21
C ASN A 39 -15.94 8.98 13.41
N GLY A 40 -15.41 9.28 14.60
CA GLY A 40 -16.18 9.38 15.85
C GLY A 40 -17.41 10.31 15.80
N PHE A 41 -17.45 11.23 14.82
CA PHE A 41 -18.62 12.05 14.52
C PHE A 41 -19.78 11.28 13.86
N GLY A 42 -19.51 10.31 12.98
CA GLY A 42 -20.53 9.47 12.33
C GLY A 42 -21.15 8.45 13.29
N ALA A 43 -20.35 7.89 14.20
CA ALA A 43 -20.84 7.03 15.27
C ALA A 43 -21.70 7.81 16.27
N ALA A 44 -21.27 9.01 16.68
CA ALA A 44 -22.04 9.90 17.55
C ALA A 44 -23.36 10.36 16.91
N ALA A 45 -23.35 10.69 15.61
CA ALA A 45 -24.56 11.06 14.88
C ALA A 45 -25.57 9.91 14.76
N ARG A 46 -25.11 8.68 14.54
CA ARG A 46 -25.99 7.49 14.55
C ARG A 46 -26.56 7.20 15.94
N ALA A 47 -25.77 7.37 17.00
CA ALA A 47 -26.24 7.20 18.37
C ALA A 47 -27.27 8.27 18.77
N ALA A 48 -27.05 9.53 18.38
CA ALA A 48 -27.99 10.63 18.64
C ALA A 48 -29.29 10.51 17.83
N ALA A 49 -29.22 10.00 16.59
CA ALA A 49 -30.40 9.67 15.78
C ALA A 49 -31.20 8.49 16.38
N ALA A 50 -30.53 7.47 16.92
CA ALA A 50 -31.18 6.36 17.63
C ALA A 50 -31.80 6.80 18.97
N ALA A 51 -31.25 7.84 19.62
CA ALA A 51 -31.77 8.43 20.85
C ALA A 51 -32.91 9.46 20.62
N GLY A 52 -33.24 9.78 19.37
CA GLY A 52 -34.36 10.66 19.03
C GLY A 52 -34.15 12.16 19.30
N GLU A 53 -32.91 12.58 19.58
CA GLU A 53 -32.58 13.97 19.93
C GLU A 53 -32.40 14.90 18.71
N ILE A 54 -32.44 14.35 17.48
CA ILE A 54 -32.26 15.11 16.23
C ILE A 54 -33.27 14.64 15.18
N PRO A 55 -34.01 15.52 14.48
CA PRO A 55 -34.86 15.12 13.37
C PRO A 55 -34.02 14.46 12.28
N ALA A 56 -34.47 13.31 11.77
CA ALA A 56 -33.77 12.51 10.76
C ALA A 56 -33.39 13.30 9.49
N GLU A 57 -34.12 14.38 9.20
CA GLU A 57 -33.86 15.30 8.09
C GLU A 57 -32.62 16.20 8.30
N ALA A 58 -32.28 16.55 9.56
CA ALA A 58 -31.08 17.33 9.89
C ALA A 58 -29.81 16.45 9.89
N ALA A 59 -29.94 15.14 10.10
CA ALA A 59 -28.85 14.19 9.92
C ALA A 59 -28.49 13.98 8.44
N ALA A 60 -29.46 14.18 7.52
CA ALA A 60 -29.23 14.14 6.08
C ALA A 60 -28.63 15.44 5.51
N ALA A 61 -28.89 16.59 6.16
CA ALA A 61 -28.37 17.90 5.74
C ALA A 61 -26.90 18.16 6.12
N ALA A 62 -26.30 17.31 6.97
CA ALA A 62 -24.88 17.34 7.30
C ALA A 62 -24.07 16.34 6.47
N ALA A 63 -24.53 15.97 5.27
CA ALA A 63 -23.66 15.36 4.27
C ALA A 63 -22.60 16.43 3.88
N PRO A 64 -21.31 16.28 4.24
CA PRO A 64 -20.30 17.12 3.62
C PRO A 64 -20.44 16.84 2.12
N ALA A 65 -20.77 17.88 1.35
CA ALA A 65 -20.76 17.82 -0.10
C ALA A 65 -19.50 17.05 -0.48
N ALA A 66 -19.68 15.89 -1.12
CA ALA A 66 -18.60 15.00 -1.46
C ALA A 66 -17.58 15.81 -2.27
N VAL A 67 -16.54 16.29 -1.58
CA VAL A 67 -15.36 16.84 -2.22
C VAL A 67 -14.80 15.62 -2.92
N LYS A 68 -15.16 15.49 -4.21
CA LYS A 68 -14.55 14.52 -5.11
C LYS A 68 -13.06 14.66 -4.87
N GLN A 69 -12.44 13.65 -4.26
CA GLN A 69 -11.02 13.66 -4.00
C GLN A 69 -10.36 14.00 -5.33
N GLN A 70 -9.83 15.21 -5.44
CA GLN A 70 -9.08 15.60 -6.62
C GLN A 70 -7.89 14.65 -6.62
N THR A 71 -7.87 13.74 -7.59
CA THR A 71 -6.73 12.87 -7.81
C THR A 71 -5.56 13.79 -8.10
N VAL A 72 -4.70 14.00 -7.10
CA VAL A 72 -3.42 14.66 -7.31
C VAL A 72 -2.69 13.77 -8.30
N VAL A 73 -2.70 14.17 -9.57
CA VAL A 73 -1.89 13.56 -10.61
C VAL A 73 -0.46 13.77 -10.12
N LYS A 74 0.14 12.71 -9.56
CA LYS A 74 1.54 12.74 -9.14
C LYS A 74 2.32 13.29 -10.31
N ASP A 75 2.93 14.46 -10.11
CA ASP A 75 3.61 15.17 -11.18
C ASP A 75 4.58 14.23 -11.89
N GLU A 76 4.66 14.30 -13.21
CA GLU A 76 5.56 13.49 -14.03
C GLU A 76 7.01 13.50 -13.47
N PHE A 77 7.37 14.60 -12.81
CA PHE A 77 8.64 14.80 -12.11
C PHE A 77 8.85 13.88 -10.90
N SER A 78 7.81 13.56 -10.11
CA SER A 78 7.93 12.68 -8.94
C SER A 78 8.05 11.20 -9.31
N LYS A 79 7.59 10.82 -10.51
CA LYS A 79 7.63 9.44 -11.00
C LYS A 79 8.82 9.16 -11.93
N THR A 80 9.52 10.21 -12.37
CA THR A 80 10.69 10.07 -13.25
C THR A 80 11.89 9.51 -12.48
N PRO A 81 12.46 8.36 -12.88
CA PRO A 81 13.63 7.81 -12.21
C PRO A 81 14.88 8.69 -12.46
N ARG A 82 15.77 8.78 -11.47
CA ARG A 82 16.96 9.66 -11.47
C ARG A 82 17.85 9.59 -12.73
N ASN A 83 17.89 8.46 -13.45
CA ASN A 83 18.71 8.31 -14.66
C ASN A 83 17.95 8.48 -15.99
N ALA A 84 16.63 8.59 -15.99
CA ALA A 84 15.83 8.79 -17.21
C ALA A 84 16.01 10.19 -17.79
N PRO A 85 15.68 10.41 -19.09
CA PRO A 85 15.59 11.76 -19.64
C PRO A 85 14.61 12.61 -18.84
N CYS A 86 15.00 13.85 -18.55
CA CYS A 86 14.17 14.76 -17.77
C CYS A 86 12.92 15.18 -18.58
N PRO A 87 11.70 15.10 -18.02
CA PRO A 87 10.46 15.43 -18.74
C PRO A 87 10.32 16.92 -19.11
N CYS A 88 11.26 17.78 -18.69
CA CYS A 88 11.34 19.17 -19.13
C CYS A 88 11.91 19.37 -20.55
N GLY A 89 12.24 18.30 -21.26
CA GLY A 89 12.75 18.36 -22.63
C GLY A 89 14.21 18.81 -22.76
N SER A 90 14.96 18.93 -21.65
CA SER A 90 16.36 19.37 -21.68
C SER A 90 17.35 18.35 -22.24
N GLY A 91 16.92 17.10 -22.49
CA GLY A 91 17.78 16.00 -22.93
C GLY A 91 18.78 15.49 -21.87
N LYS A 92 18.84 16.12 -20.70
CA LYS A 92 19.71 15.73 -19.59
C LYS A 92 19.03 14.66 -18.73
N LYS A 93 19.82 13.80 -18.06
CA LYS A 93 19.30 12.84 -17.07
C LYS A 93 18.61 13.58 -15.93
N PHE A 94 17.53 13.04 -15.37
CA PHE A 94 16.72 13.69 -14.32
C PHE A 94 17.58 14.16 -13.14
N LYS A 95 18.52 13.34 -12.66
CA LYS A 95 19.47 13.69 -11.59
C LYS A 95 20.40 14.86 -11.87
N MET A 96 20.55 15.25 -13.14
CA MET A 96 21.39 16.36 -13.59
C MET A 96 20.56 17.58 -14.01
N CYS A 97 19.25 17.58 -13.71
CA CYS A 97 18.32 18.64 -14.05
C CYS A 97 17.38 18.86 -12.86
N HIS A 98 16.08 18.63 -13.01
CA HIS A 98 15.08 18.87 -11.95
C HIS A 98 15.19 17.91 -10.75
N GLY A 99 15.88 16.78 -10.91
CA GLY A 99 16.22 15.86 -9.83
C GLY A 99 17.63 16.06 -9.27
N ALA A 100 18.29 17.19 -9.56
CA ALA A 100 19.57 17.53 -8.97
C ALA A 100 19.36 17.94 -7.50
N THR A 101 19.84 17.11 -6.59
CA THR A 101 20.01 17.51 -5.20
C THR A 101 21.34 18.23 -5.13
N VAL A 102 21.31 19.55 -5.19
CA VAL A 102 22.48 20.37 -4.84
C VAL A 102 22.81 20.04 -3.39
N ALA A 103 24.01 19.50 -3.18
CA ALA A 103 24.61 19.40 -1.85
C ALA A 103 25.32 20.72 -1.54
#